data_AF-A0A933MPY0-F1
#
_entry.id   AF-A0A933MPY0-F1
#
_cell.length_a   1.000
_cell.length_b   1.000
_cell.length_c   1.000
_cell.angle_alpha   90.00
_cell.angle_beta   90.00
_cell.angle_gamma   90.00
#
_symmetry.space_group_name_H-M   'P 1'
#
loop_
_entity.id
_entity.type
_entity.pdbx_description
1 polymer ?
#
loop_
_entity_poly.entity_id
_entity_poly.type
_entity_poly.pdbx_seq_one_letter_code
_entity_poly.pdbx_strand_id
1 'polypeptide(L)'
;AVVAARPVTVVTGKGGQRREERQALIVIGLPGLDCPTYAAAPPGSKVHSKTFVPGRLNAAVVIADPTYPQADPDEPLVILTCAPLESPRDVLFAYDRFDARGVIENSGNKQAKREWTLEAPLEKSEAAVYLHVHVVFLLLGLMAAFRAQQAAEQQADARGEDTGMARYRRAVERANRDKVLVRDGDCYGILWAWELAVLAGLRLRWHSAETAATILARYGVGPGGSQGPAP
;
A
#
# COMPACT_ATOMS: atom_id res chain seq x y z
N ALA A 1 12.82 -0.46 25.67
CA ALA A 1 11.96 0.58 25.05
C ALA A 1 12.83 1.44 24.15
N VAL A 2 12.32 1.83 22.99
CA VAL A 2 13.04 2.67 22.01
C VAL A 2 12.34 4.02 21.94
N VAL A 3 13.06 5.10 22.21
CA VAL A 3 12.49 6.46 22.13
C VAL A 3 12.77 7.04 20.75
N ALA A 4 11.75 7.62 20.14
CA ALA A 4 11.87 8.33 18.87
C ALA A 4 11.28 9.73 18.98
N ALA A 5 11.94 10.68 18.32
CA ALA A 5 11.49 12.06 18.28
C ALA A 5 11.66 12.63 16.87
N ARG A 6 10.71 13.48 16.47
CA ARG A 6 10.76 14.22 15.21
C ARG A 6 10.33 15.67 15.45
N PRO A 7 11.09 16.68 14.99
CA PRO A 7 10.63 18.05 15.05
C PRO A 7 9.43 18.24 14.11
N VAL A 8 8.39 18.89 14.61
CA VAL A 8 7.18 19.25 13.88
C VAL A 8 7.05 20.77 13.94
N THR A 9 6.76 21.38 12.80
CA THR A 9 6.50 22.82 12.74
C THR A 9 5.01 23.06 12.95
N VAL A 10 4.66 23.73 14.03
CA VAL A 10 3.30 24.15 14.34
C VAL A 10 3.14 25.59 13.90
N VAL A 11 2.13 25.85 13.09
CA VAL A 11 1.78 27.20 12.64
C VAL A 11 0.52 27.65 13.37
N THR A 12 0.63 28.74 14.14
CA THR A 12 -0.51 29.35 14.84
C THR A 12 -0.79 30.75 14.29
N GLY A 13 -2.05 31.19 14.38
CA GLY A 13 -2.49 32.49 13.87
C GLY A 13 -2.69 32.54 12.34
N LYS A 14 -3.22 33.66 11.84
CA LYS A 14 -3.44 33.94 10.42
C LYS A 14 -2.89 35.33 10.05
N GLY A 15 -2.46 35.51 8.79
CA GLY A 15 -1.99 36.79 8.27
C GLY A 15 -0.75 37.31 9.01
N GLY A 16 -0.74 38.59 9.37
CA GLY A 16 0.39 39.24 10.07
C GLY A 16 0.66 38.74 11.49
N GLN A 17 -0.20 37.88 12.06
CA GLN A 17 0.01 37.23 13.36
C GLN A 17 0.41 35.76 13.23
N ARG A 18 0.83 35.32 12.05
CA ARG A 18 1.35 33.97 11.84
C ARG A 18 2.63 33.77 12.65
N ARG A 19 2.63 32.76 13.52
CA ARG A 19 3.79 32.31 14.28
C ARG A 19 4.10 30.88 13.91
N GLU A 20 5.38 30.60 13.70
CA GLU A 20 5.88 29.25 13.48
C GLU A 20 6.72 28.84 14.68
N GLU A 21 6.37 27.72 15.29
CA GLU A 21 7.10 27.14 16.41
C GLU A 21 7.51 25.71 16.07
N ARG A 22 8.73 25.33 16.43
CA ARG A 22 9.18 23.95 16.31
C ARG A 22 8.98 23.24 17.63
N GLN A 23 8.11 22.25 17.65
CA GLN A 23 7.84 21.40 18.79
C GLN A 23 8.19 19.95 18.44
N ALA A 24 8.43 19.10 19.45
CA ALA A 24 8.83 17.71 19.22
C ALA A 24 7.62 16.77 19.30
N LEU A 25 7.43 15.95 18.27
CA LEU A 25 6.69 14.69 18.38
C LEU A 25 7.58 13.69 19.11
N ILE A 26 7.05 13.02 20.14
CA ILE A 26 7.77 12.04 20.97
C ILE A 26 6.94 10.76 21.07
N VAL A 27 7.53 9.64 20.65
CA VAL A 27 6.90 8.32 20.65
C VAL A 27 7.85 7.28 21.26
N ILE A 28 7.32 6.41 22.11
CA ILE A 28 8.07 5.32 22.75
C ILE A 28 7.61 3.97 22.19
N GLY A 29 8.55 3.21 21.63
CA GLY A 29 8.36 1.84 21.21
C GLY A 29 8.59 0.83 22.33
N LEU A 30 7.61 -0.05 22.52
CA LEU A 30 7.61 -1.15 23.48
C LEU A 30 7.43 -2.47 22.72
N PRO A 31 8.51 -3.19 22.41
CA PRO A 31 8.41 -4.47 21.70
C PRO A 31 8.01 -5.62 22.63
N GLY A 32 7.41 -6.67 22.06
CA GLY A 32 7.24 -7.98 22.70
C GLY A 32 6.25 -7.99 23.87
N LEU A 33 5.19 -7.18 23.79
CA LEU A 33 4.10 -7.20 24.76
C LEU A 33 3.28 -8.48 24.60
N ASP A 34 3.04 -9.14 25.73
CA ASP A 34 2.11 -10.26 25.79
C ASP A 34 0.68 -9.70 25.69
N CYS A 35 -0.03 -10.07 24.63
CA CYS A 35 -1.37 -9.61 24.32
C CYS A 35 -2.32 -10.82 24.19
N PRO A 36 -2.94 -11.28 25.31
CA PRO A 36 -3.81 -12.45 25.32
C PRO A 36 -4.98 -12.38 24.33
N THR A 37 -5.51 -11.18 24.08
CA THR A 37 -6.59 -10.92 23.12
C THR A 37 -6.24 -11.31 21.69
N TYR A 38 -4.95 -11.31 21.35
CA TYR A 38 -4.43 -11.61 20.01
C TYR A 38 -3.75 -12.98 19.94
N ALA A 39 -4.02 -13.87 20.91
CA ALA A 39 -3.59 -15.25 20.83
C ALA A 39 -4.29 -15.98 19.66
N ALA A 40 -3.63 -17.00 19.11
CA ALA A 40 -4.17 -17.80 18.01
C ALA A 40 -5.48 -18.54 18.38
N ALA A 41 -5.65 -18.87 19.67
CA ALA A 41 -6.89 -19.36 20.22
C ALA A 41 -7.60 -18.23 20.98
N PRO A 42 -8.93 -18.10 20.88
CA PRO A 42 -9.67 -17.04 21.55
C PRO A 42 -9.45 -17.09 23.07
N PRO A 43 -9.28 -15.93 23.71
CA PRO A 43 -9.08 -15.86 25.16
C PRO A 43 -10.30 -16.45 25.88
N GLY A 44 -10.05 -17.38 26.80
CA GLY A 44 -11.08 -18.04 27.60
C GLY A 44 -10.56 -18.37 29.00
N SER A 45 -11.19 -19.33 29.69
CA SER A 45 -10.80 -19.75 31.06
C SER A 45 -9.34 -20.20 31.20
N LYS A 46 -8.65 -20.49 30.09
CA LYS A 46 -7.25 -20.90 30.04
C LYS A 46 -6.25 -19.75 29.95
N VAL A 47 -6.65 -18.46 29.89
CA VAL A 47 -5.70 -17.33 29.81
C VAL A 47 -4.72 -17.30 30.99
N HIS A 48 -5.15 -17.77 32.17
CA HIS A 48 -4.28 -17.88 33.36
C HIS A 48 -3.56 -19.23 33.48
N SER A 49 -3.66 -20.11 32.48
CA SER A 49 -2.94 -21.39 32.45
C SER A 49 -1.45 -21.18 32.21
N LYS A 50 -0.61 -22.02 32.82
CA LYS A 50 0.84 -22.09 32.53
C LYS A 50 1.15 -22.50 31.09
N THR A 51 0.19 -23.09 30.38
CA THR A 51 0.32 -23.53 28.98
C THR A 51 -0.20 -22.50 27.99
N PHE A 52 -0.72 -21.36 28.46
CA PHE A 52 -1.25 -20.33 27.57
C PHE A 52 -0.09 -19.57 26.92
N VAL A 53 -0.18 -19.41 25.60
CA VAL A 53 0.79 -18.64 24.82
C VAL A 53 0.08 -17.38 24.31
N PRO A 54 0.38 -16.20 24.86
CA PRO A 54 -0.21 -14.96 24.39
C PRO A 54 0.28 -14.64 22.98
N GLY A 55 -0.55 -13.96 22.19
CA GLY A 55 -0.07 -13.28 20.99
C GLY A 55 0.93 -12.20 21.39
N ARG A 56 1.99 -12.01 20.60
CA ARG A 56 2.98 -10.97 20.86
C ARG A 56 2.80 -9.82 19.89
N LEU A 57 2.57 -8.64 20.44
CA LEU A 57 2.52 -7.39 19.69
C LEU A 57 3.53 -6.41 20.25
N ASN A 58 3.76 -5.36 19.49
CA ASN A 58 4.54 -4.22 19.91
C ASN A 58 3.58 -3.04 20.16
N ALA A 59 3.98 -2.05 20.94
CA ALA A 59 3.22 -0.82 21.12
C ALA A 59 4.08 0.41 20.83
N ALA A 60 3.52 1.36 20.08
CA ALA A 60 4.04 2.72 20.00
C ALA A 60 3.16 3.62 20.89
N VAL A 61 3.75 4.17 21.94
CA VAL A 61 3.08 5.04 22.92
C VAL A 61 3.43 6.49 22.59
N VAL A 62 2.43 7.30 22.26
CA VAL A 62 2.62 8.71 21.93
C VAL A 62 2.64 9.51 23.22
N ILE A 63 3.77 10.16 23.51
CA ILE A 63 3.98 10.96 24.72
C ILE A 63 3.66 12.42 24.46
N ALA A 64 4.04 12.92 23.29
CA ALA A 64 3.77 14.28 22.89
C ALA A 64 3.54 14.33 21.39
N ASP A 65 2.44 14.91 20.96
CA ASP A 65 2.15 15.19 19.56
C ASP A 65 1.62 16.61 19.44
N PRO A 66 2.40 17.54 18.88
CA PRO A 66 2.01 18.95 18.82
C PRO A 66 0.97 19.25 17.74
N THR A 67 0.55 18.26 16.94
CA THR A 67 -0.49 18.40 15.90
C THR A 67 -1.89 18.08 16.41
N TYR A 68 -1.99 17.38 17.54
CA TYR A 68 -3.24 17.03 18.20
C TYR A 68 -3.37 17.73 19.55
N PRO A 69 -4.59 17.84 20.11
CA PRO A 69 -4.75 18.22 21.51
C PRO A 69 -3.89 17.30 22.38
N GLN A 70 -3.25 17.87 23.42
CA GLN A 70 -2.47 17.07 24.35
C GLN A 70 -3.35 15.95 24.92
N ALA A 71 -2.89 14.71 24.75
CA ALA A 71 -3.50 13.57 25.40
C ALA A 71 -3.35 13.72 26.92
N ASP A 72 -4.32 13.16 27.65
CA ASP A 72 -4.21 13.02 29.10
C ASP A 72 -2.94 12.20 29.40
N PRO A 73 -2.02 12.69 30.27
CA PRO A 73 -0.83 11.93 30.67
C PRO A 73 -1.16 10.54 31.22
N ASP A 74 -2.34 10.36 31.82
CA ASP A 74 -2.79 9.08 32.38
C ASP A 74 -3.47 8.18 31.32
N GLU A 75 -3.83 8.73 30.15
CA GLU A 75 -4.43 8.01 29.03
C GLU A 75 -3.68 8.32 27.71
N PRO A 76 -2.39 7.94 27.59
CA PRO A 76 -1.64 8.19 26.38
C PRO A 76 -2.22 7.39 25.20
N LEU A 77 -2.07 7.92 23.99
CA LEU A 77 -2.39 7.17 22.79
C LEU A 77 -1.42 5.99 22.64
N VAL A 78 -1.95 4.77 22.75
CA VAL A 78 -1.22 3.52 22.56
C VAL A 78 -1.61 2.86 21.24
N ILE A 79 -0.64 2.67 20.36
CA ILE A 79 -0.82 2.03 19.05
C ILE A 79 -0.24 0.62 19.11
N LEU A 80 -1.11 -0.39 19.13
CA LEU A 80 -0.69 -1.79 19.00
C LEU A 80 -0.31 -2.11 17.54
N THR A 81 0.83 -2.76 17.34
CA THR A 81 1.39 -3.01 16.00
C THR A 81 2.20 -4.30 15.93
N CYS A 82 2.22 -4.93 14.75
CA CYS A 82 3.13 -6.03 14.42
C CYS A 82 4.45 -5.53 13.78
N ALA A 83 4.57 -4.23 13.50
CA ALA A 83 5.78 -3.66 12.91
C ALA A 83 6.96 -3.81 13.88
N PRO A 84 8.19 -4.04 13.39
CA PRO A 84 9.37 -4.02 14.24
C PRO A 84 9.47 -2.67 14.97
N LEU A 85 9.99 -2.66 16.19
CA LEU A 85 10.24 -1.43 16.97
C LEU A 85 11.69 -1.44 17.50
N GLU A 86 12.63 -1.77 16.61
CA GLU A 86 14.04 -1.97 16.97
C GLU A 86 14.83 -0.66 16.92
N SER A 87 14.43 0.26 16.04
CA SER A 87 15.05 1.57 15.88
C SER A 87 14.05 2.72 16.02
N PRO A 88 14.51 3.95 16.30
CA PRO A 88 13.64 5.13 16.34
C PRO A 88 12.86 5.34 15.04
N ARG A 89 13.44 4.96 13.89
CA ARG A 89 12.78 5.03 12.59
C ARG A 89 11.57 4.09 12.53
N ASP A 90 11.67 2.91 13.09
CA ASP A 90 10.57 1.93 13.07
C ASP A 90 9.43 2.36 13.99
N VAL A 91 9.76 2.99 15.13
CA VAL A 91 8.77 3.60 16.03
C VAL A 91 8.01 4.73 15.33
N LEU A 92 8.71 5.64 14.64
CA LEU A 92 8.06 6.69 13.86
C LEU A 92 7.26 6.12 12.69
N PHE A 93 7.73 5.05 12.05
CA PHE A 93 6.97 4.37 11.00
C PHE A 93 5.64 3.81 11.51
N ALA A 94 5.63 3.17 12.69
CA ALA A 94 4.40 2.67 13.30
C ALA A 94 3.41 3.81 13.61
N TYR A 95 3.90 4.93 14.14
CA TYR A 95 3.10 6.12 14.36
C TYR A 95 2.57 6.72 13.04
N ASP A 96 3.43 6.96 12.05
CA ASP A 96 3.05 7.57 10.77
C ASP A 96 2.00 6.71 10.04
N ARG A 97 2.09 5.38 10.16
CA ARG A 97 1.10 4.47 9.58
C ARG A 97 -0.25 4.56 10.28
N PHE A 98 -0.27 4.74 11.60
CA PHE A 98 -1.49 4.96 12.36
C PHE A 98 -2.08 6.34 12.05
N ASP A 99 -1.26 7.38 12.01
CA ASP A 99 -1.69 8.76 11.70
C ASP A 99 -2.31 8.84 10.29
N ALA A 100 -1.76 8.10 9.32
CA ALA A 100 -2.33 7.98 7.98
C ALA A 100 -3.78 7.42 7.96
N ARG A 101 -4.30 6.85 9.06
CA ARG A 101 -5.73 6.51 9.19
C ARG A 101 -6.61 7.76 9.07
N GLY A 102 -6.14 8.90 9.57
CA GLY A 102 -6.84 10.18 9.44
C GLY A 102 -7.06 10.59 7.99
N VAL A 103 -6.19 10.15 7.07
CA VAL A 103 -6.40 10.32 5.61
C VAL A 103 -7.64 9.54 5.18
N ILE A 104 -7.75 8.25 5.51
CA ILE A 104 -8.91 7.43 5.13
C ILE A 104 -10.22 8.02 5.70
N GLU A 105 -10.20 8.46 6.95
CA GLU A 105 -11.38 9.06 7.58
C GLU A 105 -11.79 10.37 6.90
N ASN A 106 -10.84 11.27 6.68
CA ASN A 106 -11.14 12.60 6.15
C ASN A 106 -11.34 12.62 4.64
N SER A 107 -10.51 11.94 3.86
CA SER A 107 -10.59 11.94 2.39
C SER A 107 -11.50 10.84 1.83
N GLY A 108 -11.74 9.76 2.57
CA GLY A 108 -12.67 8.71 2.19
C GLY A 108 -14.04 8.93 2.81
N ASN A 109 -14.17 8.65 4.11
CA ASN A 109 -15.47 8.55 4.77
C ASN A 109 -16.21 9.89 4.82
N LYS A 110 -15.52 10.99 5.16
CA LYS A 110 -16.15 12.31 5.28
C LYS A 110 -16.51 12.89 3.91
N GLN A 111 -15.63 12.78 2.91
CA GLN A 111 -15.93 13.23 1.56
C GLN A 111 -17.07 12.42 0.93
N ALA A 112 -17.03 11.09 1.03
CA ALA A 112 -18.09 10.22 0.51
C ALA A 112 -19.47 10.59 1.10
N LYS A 113 -19.53 10.85 2.42
CA LYS A 113 -20.78 11.16 3.11
C LYS A 113 -21.27 12.59 2.94
N ARG A 114 -20.37 13.59 2.87
CA ARG A 114 -20.73 15.02 2.92
C ARG A 114 -20.57 15.77 1.61
N GLU A 115 -19.53 15.47 0.84
CA GLU A 115 -19.15 16.25 -0.35
C GLU A 115 -19.65 15.58 -1.63
N TRP A 116 -19.59 14.25 -1.66
CA TRP A 116 -20.04 13.45 -2.79
C TRP A 116 -21.54 13.18 -2.78
N THR A 117 -22.20 13.49 -1.67
CA THR A 117 -23.62 13.25 -1.43
C THR A 117 -24.02 11.90 -2.03
N LEU A 118 -23.61 10.79 -1.40
CA LEU A 118 -24.06 9.44 -1.77
C LEU A 118 -25.57 9.49 -2.04
N GLU A 119 -25.95 9.58 -3.31
CA GLU A 119 -27.35 9.71 -3.70
C GLU A 119 -28.08 8.42 -3.32
N ALA A 120 -29.40 8.41 -3.43
CA ALA A 120 -30.12 7.17 -3.15
C ALA A 120 -29.67 6.06 -4.12
N PRO A 121 -29.53 4.80 -3.65
CA PRO A 121 -29.41 3.68 -4.57
C PRO A 121 -30.63 3.66 -5.49
N LEU A 122 -30.45 3.22 -6.74
CA LEU A 122 -31.49 3.21 -7.77
C LEU A 122 -32.75 2.45 -7.30
N GLU A 123 -32.56 1.44 -6.44
CA GLU A 123 -33.63 0.67 -5.82
C GLU A 123 -33.32 0.38 -4.35
N LYS A 124 -34.37 0.13 -3.56
CA LYS A 124 -34.26 -0.22 -2.13
C LYS A 124 -34.03 -1.72 -1.95
N SER A 125 -32.96 -2.25 -2.52
CA SER A 125 -32.51 -3.63 -2.32
C SER A 125 -31.10 -3.66 -1.76
N GLU A 126 -30.76 -4.72 -1.03
CA GLU A 126 -29.41 -4.92 -0.48
C GLU A 126 -28.34 -4.92 -1.58
N ALA A 127 -28.61 -5.62 -2.70
CA ALA A 127 -27.71 -5.66 -3.85
C ALA A 127 -27.49 -4.27 -4.49
N ALA A 128 -28.54 -3.46 -4.60
CA ALA A 128 -28.43 -2.10 -5.15
C ALA A 128 -27.63 -1.18 -4.23
N VAL A 129 -27.77 -1.32 -2.90
CA VAL A 129 -26.95 -0.59 -1.92
C VAL A 129 -25.48 -0.99 -2.05
N TYR A 130 -25.17 -2.28 -2.12
CA TYR A 130 -23.78 -2.72 -2.31
C TYR A 130 -23.19 -2.17 -3.60
N LEU A 131 -23.87 -2.34 -4.73
CA LEU A 131 -23.38 -1.84 -6.02
C LEU A 131 -23.13 -0.33 -5.99
N HIS A 132 -24.09 0.43 -5.45
CA HIS A 132 -23.98 1.90 -5.33
C HIS A 132 -22.73 2.29 -4.53
N VAL A 133 -22.54 1.70 -3.35
CA VAL A 133 -21.38 1.98 -2.49
C VAL A 133 -20.07 1.66 -3.21
N HIS A 134 -19.98 0.52 -3.89
CA HIS A 134 -18.77 0.15 -4.65
C HIS A 134 -18.48 1.15 -5.77
N VAL A 135 -19.49 1.51 -6.57
CA VAL A 135 -19.32 2.48 -7.66
C VAL A 135 -18.85 3.83 -7.14
N VAL A 136 -19.42 4.32 -6.04
CA VAL A 136 -19.01 5.61 -5.46
C VAL A 136 -17.58 5.57 -4.95
N PHE A 137 -17.16 4.51 -4.26
CA PHE A 137 -15.76 4.37 -3.83
C PHE A 137 -14.79 4.22 -5.01
N LEU A 138 -15.19 3.52 -6.09
CA LEU A 138 -14.38 3.43 -7.31
C LEU A 138 -14.21 4.80 -7.99
N LEU A 139 -15.28 5.60 -8.08
CA LEU A 139 -15.22 6.95 -8.65
C LEU A 139 -14.38 7.90 -7.79
N LEU A 140 -14.51 7.84 -6.46
CA LEU A 140 -13.65 8.57 -5.53
C LEU A 140 -12.17 8.22 -5.75
N GLY A 141 -11.85 6.93 -5.82
CA GLY A 141 -10.49 6.46 -6.10
C GLY A 141 -9.97 6.91 -7.45
N LEU A 142 -10.78 6.78 -8.51
CA LEU A 142 -10.43 7.19 -9.86
C LEU A 142 -10.15 8.69 -9.94
N MET A 143 -10.98 9.54 -9.34
CA MET A 143 -10.73 10.97 -9.32
C MET A 143 -9.50 11.35 -8.49
N ALA A 144 -9.29 10.70 -7.34
CA ALA A 144 -8.10 10.95 -6.53
C ALA A 144 -6.83 10.62 -7.33
N ALA A 145 -6.83 9.48 -8.03
CA ALA A 145 -5.75 9.08 -8.94
C ALA A 145 -5.57 10.08 -10.10
N PHE A 146 -6.67 10.53 -10.72
CA PHE A 146 -6.63 11.51 -11.80
C PHE A 146 -6.05 12.85 -11.34
N ARG A 147 -6.47 13.36 -10.18
CA ARG A 147 -5.91 14.59 -9.59
C ARG A 147 -4.42 14.44 -9.24
N ALA A 148 -4.03 13.30 -8.69
CA ALA A 148 -2.62 13.02 -8.40
C ALA A 148 -1.79 12.96 -9.69
N GLN A 149 -2.32 12.36 -10.76
CA GLN A 149 -1.68 12.34 -12.06
C GLN A 149 -1.55 13.75 -12.64
N GLN A 150 -2.62 14.56 -12.61
CA GLN A 150 -2.55 15.95 -13.07
C GLN A 150 -1.49 16.77 -12.32
N ALA A 151 -1.41 16.61 -10.99
CA ALA A 151 -0.39 17.29 -10.20
C ALA A 151 1.04 16.83 -10.58
N ALA A 152 1.23 15.52 -10.82
CA ALA A 152 2.51 14.98 -11.27
C ALA A 152 2.89 15.49 -12.67
N GLU A 153 1.93 15.56 -13.60
CA GLU A 153 2.11 16.12 -14.94
C GLU A 153 2.49 17.61 -14.87
N GLN A 154 1.77 18.42 -14.09
CA GLN A 154 2.11 19.84 -13.87
C GLN A 154 3.52 20.03 -13.30
N GLN A 155 3.93 19.17 -12.37
CA GLN A 155 5.28 19.22 -11.82
C GLN A 155 6.34 18.79 -12.86
N ALA A 156 6.03 17.83 -13.72
CA ALA A 156 6.90 17.40 -14.80
C ALA A 156 7.04 18.49 -15.88
N ASP A 157 5.93 19.11 -16.27
CA ASP A 157 5.91 20.27 -17.17
C ASP A 157 6.75 21.43 -16.60
N ALA A 158 6.63 21.71 -15.30
CA ALA A 158 7.43 22.73 -14.63
C ALA A 158 8.94 22.41 -14.63
N ARG A 159 9.31 21.13 -14.73
CA ARG A 159 10.70 20.67 -14.91
C ARG A 159 11.13 20.61 -16.38
N GLY A 160 10.26 21.00 -17.32
CA GLY A 160 10.51 20.92 -18.76
C GLY A 160 10.50 19.50 -19.31
N GLU A 161 9.90 18.56 -18.58
CA GLU A 161 9.71 17.20 -19.06
C GLU A 161 8.50 17.15 -20.00
N ASP A 162 8.62 16.48 -21.14
CA ASP A 162 7.53 16.30 -22.10
C ASP A 162 6.38 15.48 -21.47
N THR A 163 5.14 15.96 -21.37
CA THR A 163 4.04 15.25 -20.68
C THR A 163 2.96 14.69 -21.63
N GLY A 164 2.01 13.92 -21.08
CA GLY A 164 0.76 13.57 -21.75
C GLY A 164 0.67 12.18 -22.40
N MET A 165 -0.52 11.87 -22.92
CA MET A 165 -0.92 10.54 -23.39
C MET A 165 -0.12 10.03 -24.60
N ALA A 166 0.33 10.93 -25.48
CA ALA A 166 1.16 10.55 -26.62
C ALA A 166 2.53 10.02 -26.18
N ARG A 167 3.18 10.67 -25.20
CA ARG A 167 4.42 10.18 -24.59
C ARG A 167 4.18 8.89 -23.82
N TYR A 168 3.12 8.82 -23.02
CA TYR A 168 2.78 7.58 -22.31
C TYR A 168 2.64 6.41 -23.27
N ARG A 169 1.90 6.59 -24.38
CA ARG A 169 1.80 5.57 -25.44
C ARG A 169 3.15 5.20 -26.03
N ARG A 170 4.00 6.18 -26.36
CA ARG A 170 5.37 5.92 -26.87
C ARG A 170 6.24 5.21 -25.84
N ALA A 171 6.10 5.52 -24.54
CA ALA A 171 6.84 4.89 -23.46
C ALA A 171 6.39 3.44 -23.26
N VAL A 172 5.08 3.20 -23.25
CA VAL A 172 4.49 1.85 -23.21
C VAL A 172 4.90 1.05 -24.44
N GLU A 173 4.85 1.65 -25.63
CA GLU A 173 5.30 1.01 -26.86
C GLU A 173 6.79 0.67 -26.80
N ARG A 174 7.66 1.61 -26.39
CA ARG A 174 9.11 1.34 -26.21
C ARG A 174 9.36 0.24 -25.18
N ALA A 175 8.67 0.26 -24.04
CA ALA A 175 8.86 -0.71 -22.97
C ALA A 175 8.36 -2.12 -23.33
N ASN A 176 7.49 -2.23 -24.33
CA ASN A 176 6.92 -3.50 -24.78
C ASN A 176 7.30 -3.85 -26.23
N ARG A 177 8.16 -3.06 -26.90
CA ARG A 177 8.55 -3.23 -28.30
C ARG A 177 9.15 -4.61 -28.56
N ASP A 178 9.93 -5.09 -27.61
CA ASP A 178 10.63 -6.38 -27.70
C ASP A 178 9.90 -7.49 -26.94
N LYS A 179 8.62 -7.28 -26.61
CA LYS A 179 7.77 -8.30 -25.98
C LYS A 179 6.77 -8.85 -26.99
N VAL A 180 6.51 -10.14 -26.90
CA VAL A 180 5.56 -10.88 -27.72
C VAL A 180 4.54 -11.54 -26.82
N LEU A 181 3.27 -11.46 -27.22
CA LEU A 181 2.20 -12.22 -26.60
C LEU A 181 2.07 -13.55 -27.34
N VAL A 182 2.28 -14.65 -26.64
CA VAL A 182 2.12 -16.01 -27.16
C VAL A 182 0.87 -16.59 -26.52
N ARG A 183 -0.05 -17.08 -27.35
CA ARG A 183 -1.28 -17.72 -26.90
C ARG A 183 -1.26 -19.18 -27.33
N ASP A 184 -1.63 -20.06 -26.40
CA ASP A 184 -1.87 -21.47 -26.66
C ASP A 184 -3.19 -21.87 -25.98
N GLY A 185 -4.22 -22.16 -26.78
CA GLY A 185 -5.58 -22.38 -26.30
C GLY A 185 -6.12 -21.24 -25.42
N ASP A 186 -6.41 -21.56 -24.16
CA ASP A 186 -6.93 -20.63 -23.13
C ASP A 186 -5.83 -19.99 -22.26
N CYS A 187 -4.57 -20.32 -22.55
CA CYS A 187 -3.41 -19.76 -21.86
C CYS A 187 -2.73 -18.69 -22.73
N TYR A 188 -2.16 -17.69 -22.08
CA TYR A 188 -1.29 -16.72 -22.74
C TYR A 188 -0.05 -16.45 -21.88
N GLY A 189 1.06 -16.15 -22.55
CA GLY A 189 2.30 -15.71 -21.95
C GLY A 189 2.80 -14.43 -22.62
N ILE A 190 3.41 -13.55 -21.84
CA ILE A 190 4.11 -12.37 -22.36
C ILE A 190 5.60 -12.66 -22.21
N LEU A 191 6.26 -12.88 -23.35
CA LEU A 191 7.68 -13.21 -23.40
C LEU A 191 8.45 -12.05 -24.03
N TRP A 192 9.74 -11.96 -23.74
CA TRP A 192 10.61 -11.20 -24.62
C TRP A 192 10.76 -11.94 -25.96
N ALA A 193 10.90 -11.20 -27.06
CA ALA A 193 11.08 -11.76 -28.39
C ALA A 193 12.31 -12.70 -28.45
N TRP A 194 13.36 -12.36 -27.70
CA TRP A 194 14.55 -13.20 -27.57
C TRP A 194 14.27 -14.50 -26.78
N GLU A 195 13.39 -14.48 -25.78
CA GLU A 195 13.00 -15.67 -25.03
C GLU A 195 12.22 -16.63 -25.94
N LEU A 196 11.29 -16.10 -26.73
CA LEU A 196 10.58 -16.89 -27.74
C LEU A 196 11.54 -17.51 -28.75
N ALA A 197 12.55 -16.77 -29.22
CA ALA A 197 13.55 -17.30 -30.14
C ALA A 197 14.35 -18.46 -29.52
N VAL A 198 14.75 -18.36 -28.25
CA VAL A 198 15.44 -19.45 -27.54
C VAL A 198 14.52 -20.66 -27.34
N LEU A 199 13.25 -20.44 -26.99
CA LEU A 199 12.24 -21.51 -26.89
C LEU A 199 11.96 -22.21 -28.23
N ALA A 200 12.07 -21.47 -29.34
CA ALA A 200 12.00 -22.02 -30.70
C ALA A 200 13.29 -22.74 -31.14
N GLY A 201 14.30 -22.84 -30.28
CA GLY A 201 15.56 -23.55 -30.54
C GLY A 201 16.66 -22.70 -31.18
N LEU A 202 16.50 -21.38 -31.27
CA LEU A 202 17.53 -20.48 -31.81
C LEU A 202 18.60 -20.18 -30.74
N ARG A 203 19.87 -20.30 -31.12
CA ARG A 203 20.99 -19.89 -30.29
C ARG A 203 21.32 -18.42 -30.52
N LEU A 204 21.02 -17.58 -29.53
CA LEU A 204 21.30 -16.15 -29.59
C LEU A 204 22.65 -15.83 -28.98
N ARG A 205 23.49 -15.09 -29.71
CA ARG A 205 24.86 -14.73 -29.28
C ARG A 205 24.87 -13.94 -27.98
N TRP A 206 23.90 -13.04 -27.79
CA TRP A 206 23.79 -12.19 -26.60
C TRP A 206 23.08 -12.86 -25.41
N HIS A 207 22.44 -14.01 -25.64
CA HIS A 207 21.76 -14.81 -24.60
C HIS A 207 22.28 -16.26 -24.61
N SER A 208 23.59 -16.43 -24.77
CA SER A 208 24.21 -17.75 -24.99
C SER A 208 24.09 -18.73 -23.80
N ALA A 209 23.89 -18.21 -22.59
CA ALA A 209 23.70 -19.00 -21.37
C ALA A 209 22.23 -19.36 -21.10
N GLU A 210 21.29 -18.75 -21.83
CA GLU A 210 19.87 -18.98 -21.63
C GLU A 210 19.43 -20.28 -22.31
N THR A 211 18.63 -21.08 -21.61
CA THR A 211 18.08 -22.32 -22.14
C THR A 211 16.56 -22.31 -22.04
N ALA A 212 15.92 -23.14 -22.87
CA ALA A 212 14.46 -23.26 -22.84
C ALA A 212 13.95 -23.63 -21.44
N ALA A 213 14.66 -24.51 -20.71
CA ALA A 213 14.29 -24.89 -19.35
C ALA A 213 14.38 -23.71 -18.37
N THR A 214 15.44 -22.90 -18.45
CA THR A 214 15.60 -21.70 -17.59
C THR A 214 14.52 -20.67 -17.86
N ILE A 215 14.14 -20.46 -19.12
CA ILE A 215 13.09 -19.52 -19.51
C ILE A 215 11.73 -20.02 -19.02
N LEU A 216 11.37 -21.28 -19.31
CA LEU A 216 10.09 -21.88 -18.90
C LEU A 216 9.89 -21.84 -17.37
N ALA A 217 10.95 -22.06 -16.60
CA ALA A 217 10.91 -21.98 -15.14
C ALA A 217 10.51 -20.59 -14.61
N ARG A 218 10.87 -19.49 -15.30
CA ARG A 218 10.45 -18.12 -14.93
C ARG A 218 8.94 -17.93 -15.02
N TYR A 219 8.31 -18.67 -15.93
CA TYR A 219 6.88 -18.66 -16.17
C TYR A 219 6.16 -19.78 -15.42
N GLY A 220 6.84 -20.47 -14.51
CA GLY A 220 6.25 -21.56 -13.72
C GLY A 220 5.99 -22.84 -14.51
N VAL A 221 6.53 -22.97 -15.73
CA VAL A 221 6.41 -24.17 -16.55
C VAL A 221 7.58 -25.10 -16.23
N GLY A 222 7.28 -26.24 -15.59
CA GLY A 222 8.28 -27.24 -15.23
C GLY A 222 8.82 -28.02 -16.44
N PRO A 223 9.94 -28.76 -16.28
CA PRO A 223 10.57 -29.53 -17.36
C PRO A 223 9.75 -30.73 -17.89
N GLY A 224 8.57 -30.98 -17.33
CA GLY A 224 7.58 -31.90 -17.88
C GLY A 224 6.43 -31.12 -18.49
N GLY A 225 6.49 -30.86 -19.79
CA GLY A 225 5.37 -30.28 -20.53
C GLY A 225 4.11 -31.12 -20.34
N SER A 226 2.98 -30.44 -20.17
CA SER A 226 1.65 -31.04 -20.27
C SER A 226 1.57 -31.88 -21.55
N GLN A 227 1.45 -33.19 -21.39
CA GLN A 227 0.93 -34.03 -22.47
C GLN A 227 -0.50 -33.55 -22.74
N GLY A 228 -0.70 -32.88 -23.87
CA GLY A 228 -2.03 -32.69 -24.41
C GLY A 228 -2.68 -34.07 -24.63
N PRO A 229 -4.01 -34.19 -24.47
CA PRO A 229 -4.69 -35.45 -24.73
C PRO A 229 -4.45 -35.85 -26.20
N ALA A 230 -3.97 -37.07 -26.41
CA ALA A 230 -3.86 -37.68 -27.73
C ALA A 230 -5.27 -37.84 -28.36
N PRO A 231 -5.36 -37.81 -29.71
CA PRO A 231 -6.63 -37.77 -30.44
C PRO A 231 -7.58 -38.95 -30.17
#